data_AF-A0A067PE40-F1
#
_entry.id   AF-A0A067PE40-F1
#
_cell.length_a   1.000
_cell.length_b   1.000
_cell.length_c   1.000
_cell.angle_alpha   90.00
_cell.angle_beta   90.00
_cell.angle_gamma   90.00
#
_symmetry.space_group_name_H-M   'P 1'
#
loop_
_entity.id
_entity.type
_entity.pdbx_description
1 polymer ?
#
loop_
_entity_poly.entity_id
_entity_poly.type
_entity_poly.pdbx_seq_one_letter_code
_entity_poly.pdbx_strand_id
1 'polypeptide(L)'
;RSGNPLRSCTDKVQAVQLPPASVTRYMPATGKRVVLVDTPGFDDTKKTDAEILKIIGNWLAKTYGNKVKLAGILYLHRISDNRMSGSPLKNLRMFGKLCGDTAARHVVLVSSMWDRVDLGVALKRETELKENFWKGMLDNGASVDRFTNSPASGWEIVRKVLHNKDNSEALLLQEEMVDLQKRLNETEAGKALYTVLQ
;
A
#
# COMPACT_ATOMS: atom_id res chain seq x y z
N ARG A 1 8.32 16.01 -4.62
CA ARG A 1 7.57 16.13 -3.35
C ARG A 1 6.17 16.61 -3.69
N SER A 2 5.15 15.75 -3.62
CA SER A 2 3.78 16.22 -3.47
C SER A 2 3.57 16.62 -2.00
N GLY A 3 2.74 17.64 -1.75
CA GLY A 3 2.33 18.04 -0.39
C GLY A 3 3.24 19.05 0.33
N ASN A 4 3.15 20.34 -0.03
CA ASN A 4 3.52 21.43 0.88
C ASN A 4 2.39 21.83 1.88
N PRO A 5 1.08 21.55 1.63
CA PRO A 5 0.05 21.68 2.67
C PRO A 5 -0.21 20.35 3.41
N LEU A 6 -0.65 20.44 4.68
CA LEU A 6 -1.15 19.32 5.50
C LEU A 6 -2.42 18.63 4.94
N ARG A 7 -2.91 19.08 3.78
CA ARG A 7 -4.15 18.61 3.15
C ARG A 7 -3.84 17.47 2.19
N SER A 8 -4.74 16.50 2.13
CA SER A 8 -4.68 15.43 1.13
C SER A 8 -4.63 16.00 -0.28
N CYS A 9 -3.71 15.48 -1.07
CA CYS A 9 -3.43 15.90 -2.44
C CYS A 9 -4.11 15.01 -3.50
N THR A 10 -4.45 13.77 -3.15
CA THR A 10 -5.00 12.78 -4.08
C THR A 10 -6.45 12.48 -3.70
N ASP A 11 -7.40 12.97 -4.50
CA ASP A 11 -8.83 12.83 -4.23
C ASP A 11 -9.50 11.67 -4.98
N LYS A 12 -8.81 11.06 -5.95
CA LYS A 12 -9.28 9.94 -6.79
C LYS A 12 -8.13 9.00 -7.11
N VAL A 13 -8.44 7.76 -7.50
CA VAL A 13 -7.41 6.83 -8.02
C VAL A 13 -6.86 7.36 -9.34
N GLN A 14 -5.55 7.42 -9.48
CA GLN A 14 -4.85 7.86 -10.69
C GLN A 14 -3.85 6.78 -11.13
N ALA A 15 -3.88 6.41 -12.40
CA ALA A 15 -2.91 5.50 -12.99
C ALA A 15 -1.93 6.28 -13.88
N VAL A 16 -0.63 6.16 -13.59
CA VAL A 16 0.44 6.82 -14.35
C VAL A 16 1.37 5.77 -14.89
N GLN A 17 1.49 5.70 -16.22
CA GLN A 17 2.50 4.88 -16.86
C GLN A 17 3.86 5.56 -16.71
N LEU A 18 4.85 4.82 -16.19
CA LEU A 18 6.22 5.33 -16.11
C LEU A 18 6.81 5.46 -17.52
N PRO A 19 7.64 6.50 -17.79
CA PRO A 19 8.25 6.67 -19.10
C PRO A 19 9.07 5.43 -19.50
N PRO A 20 8.87 4.87 -20.70
CA PRO A 20 9.59 3.67 -21.14
C PRO A 20 11.12 3.81 -21.02
N ALA A 21 11.66 4.97 -21.37
CA ALA A 21 13.10 5.25 -21.23
C ALA A 21 13.59 5.16 -19.78
N SER A 22 12.78 5.59 -18.81
CA SER A 22 13.11 5.45 -17.38
C SER A 22 13.04 3.99 -16.94
N VAL A 23 12.01 3.25 -17.35
CA VAL A 23 11.90 1.81 -17.04
C VAL A 23 13.10 1.04 -17.61
N THR A 24 13.47 1.28 -18.87
CA THR A 24 14.65 0.65 -19.48
C THR A 24 15.94 1.02 -18.75
N ARG A 25 16.10 2.27 -18.32
CA ARG A 25 17.28 2.73 -17.57
C ARG A 25 17.45 2.02 -16.22
N TYR A 26 16.36 1.89 -15.45
CA TYR A 26 16.43 1.38 -14.07
C TYR A 26 16.14 -0.12 -13.96
N MET A 27 15.52 -0.70 -14.99
CA MET A 27 15.09 -2.10 -15.05
C MET A 27 15.16 -2.66 -16.49
N PRO A 28 16.36 -2.73 -17.10
CA PRO A 28 16.54 -3.05 -18.52
C PRO A 28 16.00 -4.43 -18.92
N ALA A 29 16.03 -5.40 -18.01
CA ALA A 29 15.58 -6.77 -18.26
C ALA A 29 14.06 -6.98 -18.16
N THR A 30 13.25 -5.95 -17.86
CA THR A 30 11.81 -6.17 -17.65
C THR A 30 11.05 -6.36 -18.95
N GLY A 31 11.36 -5.59 -19.99
CA GLY A 31 10.57 -5.49 -21.21
C GLY A 31 9.10 -5.10 -21.00
N LYS A 32 8.70 -4.69 -19.78
CA LYS A 32 7.30 -4.52 -19.37
C LYS A 32 6.93 -3.06 -19.25
N ARG A 33 5.67 -2.75 -19.54
CA ARG A 33 5.07 -1.46 -19.16
C ARG A 33 4.85 -1.46 -17.65
N VAL A 34 5.29 -0.40 -16.98
CA VAL A 34 5.08 -0.21 -15.54
C VAL A 34 4.07 0.91 -15.35
N VAL A 35 3.00 0.63 -14.62
CA VAL A 35 1.96 1.59 -14.25
C VAL A 35 1.95 1.69 -12.73
N LEU A 36 2.11 2.90 -12.21
CA LEU A 36 1.89 3.19 -10.80
C LEU A 36 0.45 3.68 -10.62
N VAL A 37 -0.22 3.16 -9.61
CA VAL A 37 -1.59 3.54 -9.27
C VAL A 37 -1.52 4.28 -7.94
N ASP A 38 -1.74 5.58 -7.98
CA ASP A 38 -1.84 6.43 -6.81
C ASP A 38 -3.29 6.46 -6.30
N THR A 39 -3.46 6.38 -4.98
CA THR A 39 -4.77 6.30 -4.33
C THR A 39 -4.91 7.40 -3.28
N PRO A 40 -6.13 7.88 -3.00
CA PRO A 40 -6.37 8.66 -1.79
C PRO A 40 -5.86 7.90 -0.56
N GLY A 41 -5.16 8.60 0.33
CA GLY A 41 -4.65 8.01 1.56
C GLY A 41 -5.75 7.97 2.63
N PHE A 42 -5.83 6.87 3.38
CA PHE A 42 -6.65 6.80 4.60
C PHE A 42 -6.20 7.87 5.62
N ASP A 43 -7.07 8.23 6.58
CA ASP A 43 -6.87 9.39 7.47
C ASP A 43 -6.85 10.74 6.69
N ASP A 44 -7.70 10.84 5.66
CA ASP A 44 -7.83 12.04 4.82
C ASP A 44 -8.58 13.17 5.54
N THR A 45 -8.09 14.40 5.36
CA THR A 45 -8.72 15.63 5.88
C THR A 45 -10.10 15.96 5.31
N LYS A 46 -10.51 15.34 4.19
CA LYS A 46 -11.73 15.66 3.43
C LYS A 46 -12.67 14.47 3.24
N LYS A 47 -12.18 13.24 3.39
CA LYS A 47 -12.93 12.01 3.12
C LYS A 47 -12.82 11.07 4.31
N THR A 48 -13.91 10.39 4.61
CA THR A 48 -13.91 9.32 5.59
C THR A 48 -13.17 8.09 5.05
N ASP A 49 -12.60 7.28 5.95
CA ASP A 49 -11.95 6.02 5.55
C ASP A 49 -12.90 5.08 4.77
N ALA A 50 -14.21 5.15 5.05
CA ALA A 50 -15.23 4.40 4.31
C ALA A 50 -15.37 4.88 2.86
N GLU A 51 -15.34 6.19 2.62
CA GLU A 51 -15.35 6.74 1.26
C GLU A 51 -14.08 6.38 0.50
N ILE A 52 -12.92 6.42 1.16
CA ILE A 52 -11.63 6.05 0.58
C ILE A 52 -11.60 4.58 0.23
N LEU A 53 -12.04 3.70 1.15
CA LEU A 53 -12.18 2.28 0.89
C LEU A 53 -13.12 2.02 -0.28
N LYS A 54 -14.22 2.77 -0.40
CA LYS A 54 -15.15 2.67 -1.54
C LYS A 54 -14.50 3.07 -2.86
N ILE A 55 -13.73 4.15 -2.88
CA ILE A 55 -13.00 4.61 -4.07
C ILE A 55 -12.01 3.53 -4.52
N ILE A 56 -11.22 2.99 -3.58
CA ILE A 56 -10.21 1.95 -3.85
C ILE A 56 -10.88 0.64 -4.27
N GLY A 57 -11.88 0.17 -3.52
CA GLY A 57 -12.60 -1.07 -3.77
C GLY A 57 -13.31 -1.09 -5.12
N ASN A 58 -13.97 0.00 -5.51
CA ASN A 58 -14.60 0.12 -6.82
C ASN A 58 -13.57 0.04 -7.96
N TRP A 59 -12.41 0.67 -7.79
CA TRP A 59 -11.34 0.62 -8.79
C TRP A 59 -10.73 -0.79 -8.89
N LEU A 60 -10.49 -1.45 -7.76
CA LEU A 60 -9.97 -2.82 -7.68
C LEU A 60 -10.94 -3.83 -8.31
N ALA A 61 -12.23 -3.74 -8.00
CA ALA A 61 -13.26 -4.62 -8.54
C ALA A 61 -13.39 -4.46 -10.06
N LYS A 62 -13.42 -3.21 -10.56
CA LYS A 62 -13.44 -2.94 -12.00
C LYS A 62 -12.21 -3.50 -12.71
N THR A 63 -11.03 -3.36 -12.11
CA THR A 63 -9.76 -3.80 -12.72
C THR A 63 -9.67 -5.33 -12.72
N TYR A 64 -10.08 -5.97 -11.63
CA TYR A 64 -10.13 -7.43 -11.51
C TYR A 64 -11.13 -8.07 -12.48
N GLY A 65 -12.33 -7.51 -12.62
CA GLY A 65 -13.33 -7.98 -13.59
C GLY A 65 -12.83 -7.91 -15.04
N ASN A 66 -11.91 -6.99 -15.34
CA ASN A 66 -11.22 -6.91 -16.64
C ASN A 66 -9.97 -7.80 -16.72
N LYS A 67 -9.79 -8.73 -15.78
CA LYS A 67 -8.65 -9.67 -15.68
C LYS A 67 -7.28 -8.99 -15.55
N VAL A 68 -7.25 -7.75 -15.05
CA VAL A 68 -6.01 -7.05 -14.73
C VAL A 68 -5.70 -7.28 -13.26
N LYS A 69 -4.60 -7.99 -13.00
CA LYS A 69 -4.11 -8.26 -11.64
C LYS A 69 -2.96 -7.31 -11.28
N LEU A 70 -2.83 -7.01 -9.99
CA LEU A 70 -1.74 -6.18 -9.49
C LEU A 70 -0.44 -6.98 -9.43
N ALA A 71 0.67 -6.35 -9.82
CA ALA A 71 2.00 -6.93 -9.65
C ALA A 71 2.48 -6.86 -8.18
N GLY A 72 1.96 -5.89 -7.42
CA GLY A 72 2.16 -5.77 -5.99
C GLY A 72 1.62 -4.45 -5.45
N ILE A 73 1.74 -4.27 -4.15
CA ILE A 73 1.20 -3.13 -3.41
C ILE A 73 2.30 -2.50 -2.57
N LEU A 74 2.34 -1.17 -2.58
CA LEU A 74 3.18 -0.40 -1.69
C LEU A 74 2.33 0.18 -0.56
N TYR A 75 2.64 -0.18 0.68
CA TYR A 75 2.05 0.47 1.85
C TYR A 75 3.07 1.45 2.44
N LEU A 76 2.75 2.74 2.44
CA LEU A 76 3.69 3.76 2.88
C LEU A 76 3.41 4.18 4.33
N HIS A 77 4.46 4.25 5.14
CA HIS A 77 4.41 4.75 6.50
C HIS A 77 5.54 5.77 6.72
N ARG A 78 5.28 6.83 7.48
CA ARG A 78 6.31 7.82 7.81
C ARG A 78 7.05 7.39 9.06
N ILE A 79 8.36 7.22 8.99
CA ILE A 79 9.17 6.86 10.17
C ILE A 79 9.24 8.01 11.20
N SER A 80 8.87 9.23 10.78
CA SER A 80 8.75 10.39 11.65
C SER A 80 7.59 10.31 12.63
N ASP A 81 6.59 9.46 12.37
CA ASP A 81 5.42 9.33 13.24
C ASP A 81 5.85 8.64 14.54
N ASN A 82 5.55 9.27 15.68
CA ASN A 82 6.00 8.81 16.99
C ASN A 82 5.02 7.86 17.68
N ARG A 83 3.89 7.53 17.03
CA ARG A 83 2.82 6.69 17.55
C ARG A 83 2.15 5.90 16.43
N MET A 84 1.92 4.62 16.68
CA MET A 84 1.04 3.74 15.89
C MET A 84 -0.25 3.49 16.68
N SER A 85 -1.03 4.55 16.89
CA SER A 85 -2.25 4.52 17.72
C SER A 85 -3.41 5.22 17.01
N GLY A 86 -4.64 4.77 17.21
CA GLY A 86 -5.81 5.39 16.57
C GLY A 86 -5.88 5.08 15.06
N SER A 87 -6.04 6.10 14.22
CA SER A 87 -6.26 5.94 12.77
C SER A 87 -5.17 5.12 12.06
N PRO A 88 -3.85 5.34 12.25
CA PRO A 88 -2.82 4.56 11.55
C PRO A 88 -2.87 3.04 11.83
N LEU A 89 -3.17 2.65 13.07
CA LEU A 89 -3.30 1.25 13.46
C LEU A 89 -4.57 0.62 12.86
N LYS A 90 -5.69 1.34 12.92
CA LYS A 90 -6.95 0.94 12.28
C LYS A 90 -6.77 0.76 10.77
N ASN A 91 -6.09 1.70 10.13
CA ASN A 91 -5.83 1.70 8.69
C ASN A 91 -4.92 0.54 8.29
N LEU A 92 -3.86 0.26 9.06
CA LEU A 92 -3.02 -0.91 8.83
C LEU A 92 -3.81 -2.22 8.95
N ARG A 93 -4.67 -2.35 9.97
CA ARG A 93 -5.51 -3.55 10.16
C ARG A 93 -6.49 -3.74 9.01
N MET A 94 -7.19 -2.68 8.61
CA MET A 94 -8.11 -2.70 7.48
C MET A 94 -7.35 -3.02 6.18
N PHE A 95 -6.17 -2.44 5.98
CA PHE A 95 -5.31 -2.74 4.84
C PHE A 95 -4.91 -4.22 4.79
N GLY A 96 -4.53 -4.80 5.93
CA GLY A 96 -4.27 -6.24 6.03
C GLY A 96 -5.50 -7.08 5.62
N LYS A 97 -6.70 -6.68 6.05
CA LYS A 97 -7.96 -7.34 5.63
C LYS A 97 -8.32 -7.12 4.16
N LEU A 98 -7.95 -5.98 3.59
CA LEU A 98 -8.12 -5.70 2.16
C LEU A 98 -7.23 -6.62 1.31
N CYS A 99 -5.97 -6.78 1.70
CA CYS A 99 -5.02 -7.65 1.02
C CYS A 99 -5.38 -9.13 1.20
N GLY A 100 -5.64 -9.57 2.44
CA GLY A 100 -5.71 -10.97 2.80
C GLY A 100 -4.34 -11.63 2.93
N ASP A 101 -4.30 -12.76 3.62
CA ASP A 101 -3.05 -13.43 4.00
C ASP A 101 -2.26 -13.91 2.77
N THR A 102 -2.93 -14.51 1.78
CA THR A 102 -2.29 -15.01 0.55
C THR A 102 -1.61 -13.92 -0.27
N ALA A 103 -2.27 -12.76 -0.40
CA ALA A 103 -1.75 -11.65 -1.21
C ALA A 103 -0.74 -10.79 -0.45
N ALA A 104 -0.57 -10.97 0.86
CA ALA A 104 0.40 -10.22 1.66
C ALA A 104 1.84 -10.35 1.14
N ARG A 105 2.19 -11.50 0.53
CA ARG A 105 3.50 -11.70 -0.14
C ARG A 105 3.80 -10.72 -1.29
N HIS A 106 2.78 -10.05 -1.82
CA HIS A 106 2.91 -9.00 -2.85
C HIS A 106 2.94 -7.58 -2.26
N VAL A 107 2.94 -7.46 -0.94
CA VAL A 107 3.00 -6.18 -0.24
C VAL A 107 4.46 -5.85 0.08
N VAL A 108 4.86 -4.62 -0.24
CA VAL A 108 6.07 -4.00 0.28
C VAL A 108 5.67 -2.89 1.22
N LEU A 109 6.03 -3.05 2.49
CA LEU A 109 5.87 -2.07 3.55
C LEU A 109 7.05 -1.09 3.46
N VAL A 110 6.76 0.14 3.07
CA VAL A 110 7.77 1.17 2.78
C VAL A 110 7.75 2.22 3.87
N SER A 111 8.86 2.33 4.60
CA SER A 111 9.08 3.45 5.53
C SER A 111 9.66 4.65 4.77
N SER A 112 9.18 5.85 5.05
CA SER A 112 9.55 7.11 4.38
C SER A 112 9.91 8.21 5.38
N MET A 113 10.35 9.37 4.90
CA MET A 113 10.73 10.53 5.72
C MET A 113 11.90 10.26 6.70
N TRP A 114 12.83 9.41 6.28
CA TRP A 114 14.07 9.12 7.00
C TRP A 114 14.95 10.36 7.22
N ASP A 115 14.76 11.41 6.43
CA ASP A 115 15.43 12.71 6.54
C ASP A 115 14.83 13.64 7.62
N ARG A 116 13.81 13.20 8.36
CA ARG A 116 13.06 14.03 9.33
C ARG A 116 13.30 13.70 10.80
N VAL A 117 14.02 12.63 11.10
CA VAL A 117 14.27 12.17 12.46
C VAL A 117 15.71 11.67 12.58
N ASP A 118 16.24 11.68 13.80
CA ASP A 118 17.54 11.09 14.09
C ASP A 118 17.58 9.60 13.67
N LEU A 119 18.72 9.16 13.13
CA LEU A 119 18.88 7.81 12.60
C LEU A 119 18.69 6.75 13.69
N GLY A 120 19.20 6.97 14.90
CA GLY A 120 19.04 6.05 16.02
C GLY A 120 17.57 5.90 16.43
N VAL A 121 16.81 7.00 16.41
CA VAL A 121 15.36 6.99 16.65
C VAL A 121 14.61 6.27 15.52
N ALA A 122 14.95 6.56 14.27
CA ALA A 122 14.33 5.94 13.10
C ALA A 122 14.53 4.41 13.08
N LEU A 123 15.73 3.94 13.40
CA LEU A 123 16.05 2.52 13.46
C LEU A 123 15.24 1.81 14.56
N LYS A 124 15.15 2.40 15.76
CA LYS A 124 14.31 1.84 16.84
C LYS A 124 12.85 1.74 16.44
N ARG A 125 12.30 2.79 15.82
CA ARG A 125 10.92 2.79 15.31
C ARG A 125 10.70 1.76 14.21
N GLU A 126 11.67 1.58 13.33
CA GLU A 126 11.56 0.55 12.29
C GLU A 126 11.52 -0.86 12.88
N THR A 127 12.33 -1.11 13.92
CA THR A 127 12.27 -2.37 14.68
C THR A 127 10.89 -2.56 15.31
N GLU A 128 10.36 -1.54 15.99
CA GLU A 128 9.00 -1.60 16.58
C GLU A 128 7.92 -1.85 15.52
N LEU A 129 8.03 -1.20 14.36
CA LEU A 129 7.14 -1.43 13.21
C LEU A 129 7.18 -2.90 12.79
N LYS A 130 8.38 -3.46 12.58
CA LYS A 130 8.55 -4.85 12.14
C LYS A 130 8.05 -5.87 13.17
N GLU A 131 8.39 -5.68 14.44
CA GLU A 131 8.15 -6.65 15.50
C GLU A 131 6.71 -6.65 16.01
N ASN A 132 6.05 -5.47 16.02
CA ASN A 132 4.74 -5.33 16.66
C ASN A 132 3.62 -5.08 15.65
N PHE A 133 3.81 -4.15 14.71
CA PHE A 133 2.72 -3.64 13.88
C PHE A 133 2.61 -4.38 12.54
N TRP A 134 3.74 -4.57 11.87
CA TRP A 134 3.84 -5.21 10.56
C TRP A 134 4.00 -6.72 10.65
N LYS A 135 4.27 -7.25 11.84
CA LYS A 135 4.56 -8.67 12.08
C LYS A 135 3.58 -9.60 11.38
N GLY A 136 2.27 -9.39 11.50
CA GLY A 136 1.28 -10.25 10.85
C GLY A 136 1.39 -10.27 9.32
N MET A 137 1.70 -9.14 8.68
CA MET A 137 1.92 -9.11 7.23
C MET A 137 3.26 -9.73 6.84
N LEU A 138 4.31 -9.52 7.65
CA LEU A 138 5.63 -10.11 7.45
C LEU A 138 5.62 -11.63 7.60
N ASP A 139 4.89 -12.14 8.59
CA ASP A 139 4.68 -13.57 8.81
C ASP A 139 3.94 -14.20 7.61
N ASN A 140 3.12 -13.42 6.88
CA ASN A 140 2.45 -13.79 5.63
C ASN A 140 3.26 -13.44 4.35
N GLY A 141 4.56 -13.16 4.49
CA GLY A 141 5.48 -13.01 3.36
C GLY A 141 5.62 -11.60 2.79
N ALA A 142 5.00 -10.57 3.39
CA ALA A 142 5.27 -9.19 3.01
C ALA A 142 6.75 -8.84 3.22
N SER A 143 7.26 -7.86 2.48
CA SER A 143 8.65 -7.41 2.63
C SER A 143 8.71 -5.95 3.07
N VAL A 144 9.86 -5.52 3.60
CA VAL A 144 10.09 -4.13 4.02
C VAL A 144 11.09 -3.45 3.09
N ASP A 145 10.91 -2.14 2.88
CA ASP A 145 11.90 -1.28 2.23
C ASP A 145 11.88 0.15 2.79
N ARG A 146 12.88 0.97 2.42
CA ARG A 146 13.07 2.34 2.90
C ARG A 146 13.09 3.30 1.71
N PHE A 147 12.15 4.24 1.69
CA PHE A 147 12.23 5.38 0.79
C PHE A 147 13.02 6.52 1.43
N THR A 148 14.27 6.70 0.98
CA THR A 148 15.22 7.70 1.51
C THR A 148 15.14 9.04 0.79
N ASN A 149 13.96 9.39 0.26
CA ASN A 149 13.69 10.63 -0.46
C ASN A 149 14.63 10.85 -1.67
N SER A 150 15.02 9.75 -2.35
CA SER A 150 15.87 9.78 -3.54
C SER A 150 15.24 9.00 -4.71
N PRO A 151 15.44 9.43 -5.98
CA PRO A 151 14.99 8.67 -7.13
C PRO A 151 15.53 7.24 -7.16
N ALA A 152 16.78 7.03 -6.72
CA ALA A 152 17.39 5.71 -6.65
C ALA A 152 16.61 4.76 -5.75
N SER A 153 16.32 5.18 -4.50
CA SER A 153 15.52 4.37 -3.56
C SER A 153 14.12 4.07 -4.10
N GLY A 154 13.48 5.03 -4.79
CA GLY A 154 12.17 4.80 -5.42
C GLY A 154 12.21 3.71 -6.48
N TRP A 155 13.23 3.72 -7.34
CA TRP A 155 13.40 2.67 -8.36
C TRP A 155 13.82 1.31 -7.77
N GLU A 156 14.56 1.29 -6.66
CA GLU A 156 14.87 0.06 -5.93
C GLU A 156 13.60 -0.63 -5.41
N ILE A 157 12.71 0.15 -4.79
CA ILE A 157 11.42 -0.33 -4.29
C ILE A 157 10.57 -0.89 -5.45
N VAL A 158 10.42 -0.13 -6.54
CA VAL A 158 9.68 -0.58 -7.74
C VAL A 158 10.29 -1.86 -8.31
N ARG A 159 11.62 -1.96 -8.33
CA ARG A 159 12.32 -3.15 -8.83
C ARG A 159 12.02 -4.37 -7.99
N LYS A 160 11.98 -4.22 -6.67
CA LYS A 160 11.68 -5.29 -5.71
C LYS A 160 10.26 -5.82 -5.89
N VAL A 161 9.27 -4.93 -6.00
CA VAL A 161 7.87 -5.31 -6.30
C VAL A 161 7.79 -6.15 -7.57
N LEU A 162 8.47 -5.71 -8.63
CA LEU A 162 8.38 -6.36 -9.95
C LEU A 162 9.25 -7.63 -10.09
N HIS A 163 10.10 -7.97 -9.12
CA HIS A 163 10.89 -9.20 -9.11
C HIS A 163 10.16 -10.40 -8.48
N ASN A 164 9.15 -10.19 -7.64
CA ASN A 164 8.28 -11.25 -7.11
C ASN A 164 7.29 -11.74 -8.19
N LYS A 165 7.82 -12.35 -9.25
CA LYS A 165 7.15 -12.58 -10.54
C LYS A 165 6.22 -13.79 -10.60
N ASP A 166 6.22 -14.64 -9.58
CA ASP A 166 5.48 -15.89 -9.64
C ASP A 166 4.08 -15.71 -9.04
N ASN A 167 3.14 -15.41 -9.95
CA ASN A 167 1.69 -15.28 -9.76
C ASN A 167 1.21 -14.01 -9.07
N SER A 168 0.75 -13.05 -9.86
CA SER A 168 -0.13 -11.98 -9.38
C SER A 168 -1.38 -12.62 -8.75
N GLU A 169 -1.61 -12.33 -7.48
CA GLU A 169 -2.77 -12.81 -6.73
C GLU A 169 -3.89 -11.76 -6.74
N ALA A 170 -5.12 -12.24 -6.65
CA ALA A 170 -6.23 -11.37 -6.31
C ALA A 170 -6.07 -10.93 -4.85
N LEU A 171 -6.44 -9.69 -4.55
CA LEU A 171 -6.61 -9.28 -3.16
C LEU A 171 -7.90 -9.87 -2.63
N LEU A 172 -7.95 -10.14 -1.32
CA LEU A 172 -9.17 -10.64 -0.68
C LEU A 172 -10.37 -9.73 -0.99
N LEU A 173 -10.19 -8.41 -0.98
CA LEU A 173 -11.27 -7.48 -1.33
C LEU A 173 -11.80 -7.68 -2.76
N GLN A 174 -10.94 -8.04 -3.72
CA GLN A 174 -11.35 -8.30 -5.11
C GLN A 174 -12.18 -9.58 -5.20
N GLU A 175 -11.71 -10.66 -4.57
CA GLU A 175 -12.42 -11.93 -4.50
C GLU A 175 -13.78 -11.77 -3.81
N GLU A 176 -13.81 -11.07 -2.67
CA GLU A 176 -15.04 -10.81 -1.92
C GLU A 176 -16.08 -10.03 -2.74
N MET A 177 -15.66 -8.96 -3.42
CA MET A 177 -16.59 -8.10 -4.16
C MET A 177 -16.99 -8.69 -5.51
N VAL A 178 -16.09 -9.39 -6.20
CA VAL A 178 -16.30 -9.84 -7.59
C VAL A 178 -16.67 -11.31 -7.66
N ASP A 179 -15.97 -12.19 -6.95
CA ASP A 179 -16.22 -13.63 -7.04
C ASP A 179 -17.36 -14.04 -6.08
N LEU A 180 -17.37 -13.46 -4.87
CA LEU A 180 -18.40 -13.73 -3.84
C LEU A 180 -19.57 -12.73 -3.85
N GLN A 181 -19.53 -11.72 -4.73
CA GLN A 181 -20.60 -10.71 -4.88
C GLN A 181 -21.01 -9.98 -3.58
N LYS A 182 -20.08 -9.85 -2.62
CA LYS A 182 -20.31 -9.11 -1.38
C LYS A 182 -20.37 -7.62 -1.63
N ARG A 183 -21.26 -6.92 -0.93
CA ARG A 183 -21.23 -5.46 -0.82
C ARG A 183 -20.01 -5.04 -0.02
N LEU A 184 -19.51 -3.82 -0.25
CA LEU A 184 -18.30 -3.33 0.41
C LEU A 184 -18.35 -3.40 1.95
N ASN A 185 -19.51 -3.17 2.56
CA ASN A 185 -19.69 -3.25 4.01
C ASN A 185 -19.74 -4.70 4.56
N GLU A 186 -19.85 -5.70 3.68
CA GLU A 186 -19.88 -7.13 4.03
C GLU A 186 -18.49 -7.79 3.90
N THR A 187 -17.52 -7.08 3.30
CA THR A 187 -16.14 -7.55 3.14
C THR A 187 -15.38 -7.46 4.47
N GLU A 188 -14.30 -8.23 4.60
CA GLU A 188 -13.48 -8.20 5.81
C GLU A 188 -12.84 -6.82 6.02
N ALA A 189 -12.43 -6.14 4.94
CA ALA A 189 -11.94 -4.77 5.00
C ALA A 189 -13.03 -3.77 5.43
N GLY A 190 -14.26 -3.93 4.90
CA GLY A 190 -15.40 -3.09 5.27
C GLY A 190 -15.79 -3.22 6.74
N LYS A 191 -15.84 -4.45 7.25
CA LYS A 191 -16.10 -4.73 8.67
C LYS A 191 -15.01 -4.14 9.57
N ALA A 192 -13.74 -4.25 9.17
CA ALA A 192 -12.61 -3.72 9.92
C ALA A 192 -12.65 -2.19 10.12
N LEU A 193 -13.39 -1.44 9.29
CA LEU A 193 -13.60 0.00 9.51
C LEU A 193 -14.51 0.33 10.69
N TYR A 194 -15.40 -0.58 11.09
CA TYR A 194 -16.38 -0.36 12.15
C TYR A 194 -16.10 -1.15 13.42
N THR A 195 -15.15 -2.09 13.38
CA THR A 195 -14.66 -2.75 14.59
C THR A 195 -13.95 -1.73 15.48
N VAL A 196 -14.49 -1.51 16.69
CA VAL A 196 -13.82 -0.72 17.73
C VAL A 196 -12.56 -1.48 18.16
N LEU A 197 -11.44 -0.76 18.27
CA LEU A 197 -10.21 -1.29 18.85
C LEU A 197 -10.51 -1.65 20.31
N GLN A 198 -10.51 -2.94 20.64
CA GLN A 198 -10.49 -3.42 22.03
C GLN A 198 -9.05 -3.41 22.55
#